data_AF-A0A0B6ZQZ3-F1
#
_entry.id   AF-A0A0B6ZQZ3-F1
#
_cell.length_a   1.000
_cell.length_b   1.000
_cell.length_c   1.000
_cell.angle_alpha   90.00
_cell.angle_beta   90.00
_cell.angle_gamma   90.00
#
_symmetry.space_group_name_H-M   'P 1'
#
loop_
_entity.id
_entity.type
_entity.pdbx_description
1 polymer ?
#
loop_
_entity_poly.entity_id
_entity_poly.type
_entity_poly.pdbx_seq_one_letter_code
_entity_poly.pdbx_strand_id
1 'polypeptide(L)' 'MQWQSSRCENKYWSNLCSGKLHAADMDNIRAMYDNIRVDLGPHITEIVPLRSETGAPITDMSKLLERWVEDYF' A
#
# COMPACT_ATOMS: atom_id res chain seq x y z
N MET A 1 9.30 -21.39 3.76
CA MET A 1 10.24 -20.83 2.77
C MET A 1 10.82 -19.55 3.34
N GLN A 2 12.12 -19.52 3.65
CA GLN A 2 12.80 -18.29 4.09
C GLN A 2 13.50 -17.69 2.87
N TRP A 3 13.10 -16.48 2.47
CA TRP A 3 13.80 -15.69 1.47
C TRP A 3 15.05 -15.10 2.12
N GLN A 4 16.16 -15.82 2.06
CA GLN A 4 17.46 -15.22 2.35
C GLN A 4 17.94 -14.50 1.09
N SER A 5 17.79 -13.18 1.04
CA SER A 5 18.48 -12.33 0.06
C SER A 5 19.46 -11.40 0.76
N SER A 6 20.67 -11.88 0.97
CA SER A 6 21.77 -11.05 1.47
C SER A 6 22.30 -10.15 0.36
N ARG A 7 22.20 -8.82 0.52
CA ARG A 7 23.38 -7.94 0.28
C ARG A 7 23.36 -6.56 0.93
N CYS A 8 22.23 -6.08 1.42
CA CYS A 8 22.15 -5.04 2.45
C CYS A 8 20.78 -5.27 3.09
N GLU A 9 20.73 -5.88 4.28
CA GLU A 9 19.52 -5.81 5.07
C GLU A 9 19.26 -4.33 5.31
N ASN A 10 18.29 -3.78 4.59
CA ASN A 10 17.80 -2.47 4.89
C ASN A 10 17.13 -2.58 6.25
N LYS A 11 17.89 -2.28 7.31
CA LYS A 11 17.43 -2.37 8.69
C LYS A 11 16.11 -1.63 8.90
N TYR A 12 15.87 -0.57 8.12
CA TYR A 12 14.59 0.12 8.09
C TYR A 12 13.46 -0.82 7.67
N TRP A 13 13.56 -1.47 6.50
CA TRP A 13 12.52 -2.40 6.01
C TRP A 13 12.35 -3.63 6.92
N SER A 14 13.45 -4.16 7.46
CA SER A 14 13.41 -5.30 8.40
C SER A 14 12.66 -4.94 9.68
N ASN A 15 12.98 -3.78 10.28
CA ASN A 15 12.31 -3.31 11.49
C ASN A 15 10.82 -3.01 11.25
N LEU A 16 10.49 -2.44 10.09
CA LEU A 16 9.11 -2.12 9.73
C LEU A 16 8.26 -3.39 9.54
N CYS A 17 8.80 -4.41 8.87
CA CYS A 17 8.11 -5.69 8.71
C CYS A 17 7.92 -6.40 10.06
N SER A 18 8.95 -6.38 10.92
CA SER A 18 8.87 -6.95 12.28
C SER A 18 7.80 -6.25 13.13
N GLY A 19 7.72 -4.91 13.05
CA GLY A 19 6.70 -4.13 13.78
C GLY A 19 5.26 -4.43 13.35
N LYS A 20 5.02 -4.60 12.04
CA LYS A 20 3.69 -5.00 11.52
C LYS A 20 3.28 -6.39 12.01
N LEU A 21 4.18 -7.36 11.90
CA LEU A 21 3.92 -8.75 12.34
C LEU A 21 3.62 -8.81 13.84
N HIS A 22 4.43 -8.14 14.65
CA HIS A 22 4.22 -8.08 16.09
C HIS A 22 2.90 -7.39 16.47
N ALA A 23 2.50 -6.33 15.75
CA ALA A 23 1.22 -5.68 15.97
C ALA A 23 0.03 -6.57 15.61
N ALA A 24 0.14 -7.36 14.53
CA ALA A 24 -0.86 -8.35 14.13
C ALA A 24 -0.99 -9.48 15.15
N ASP A 25 0.14 -10.01 15.65
CA ASP A 25 0.17 -11.08 16.66
C ASP A 25 -0.48 -10.65 17.99
N MET A 26 -0.44 -9.35 18.31
CA MET A 26 -1.06 -8.78 19.51
C MET A 26 -2.48 -8.24 19.29
N ASP A 27 -3.06 -8.41 18.09
CA ASP A 27 -4.32 -7.80 17.68
C ASP A 27 -4.38 -6.27 17.94
N ASN A 28 -3.21 -5.61 17.86
CA ASN A 28 -3.08 -4.18 18.09
C ASN A 28 -3.29 -3.42 16.78
N ILE A 29 -4.57 -3.24 16.43
CA ILE A 29 -5.02 -2.59 15.19
C ILE A 29 -4.40 -1.20 15.02
N ARG A 30 -4.25 -0.43 16.11
CA ARG A 30 -3.67 0.91 16.06
C ARG A 30 -2.20 0.88 15.67
N ALA A 31 -1.41 0.01 16.32
CA ALA A 31 -0.01 -0.17 15.97
C ALA A 31 0.16 -0.72 14.55
N MET A 32 -0.76 -1.58 14.08
CA MET A 32 -0.75 -2.08 12.71
C MET A 32 -0.98 -0.94 11.71
N TYR A 33 -1.99 -0.10 11.94
CA TYR A 33 -2.28 1.08 11.12
C TYR A 33 -1.08 2.05 11.04
N ASP A 34 -0.46 2.36 12.18
CA ASP A 34 0.69 3.27 12.22
C ASP A 34 1.89 2.72 11.43
N ASN A 35 2.18 1.42 11.54
CA ASN A 35 3.26 0.78 10.77
C ASN A 35 2.95 0.72 9.26
N ILE A 36 1.69 0.50 8.87
CA ILE A 36 1.27 0.55 7.45
C ILE A 36 1.40 1.98 6.92
N ARG A 37 1.05 2.99 7.72
CA ARG A 37 1.17 4.39 7.33
C ARG A 37 2.63 4.80 7.09
N VAL A 38 3.57 4.33 7.91
CA VAL A 38 5.01 4.57 7.71
C VAL A 38 5.52 3.90 6.43
N ASP A 39 5.02 2.71 6.11
CA ASP A 39 5.37 1.95 4.90
C ASP A 39 4.88 2.62 3.61
N LEU A 40 3.67 3.19 3.65
CA LEU A 40 3.08 3.91 2.53
C LEU A 40 3.71 5.29 2.30
N GLY A 41 4.51 5.79 3.24
CA GLY A 41 5.13 7.12 3.16
C GLY A 41 4.13 8.27 3.33
N PRO A 42 4.53 9.54 3.08
CA PRO A 42 3.60 10.65 3.07
C PRO A 42 2.52 10.38 2.01
N HIS A 43 1.25 10.49 2.42
CA HIS A 43 0.11 10.31 1.54
C HIS A 43 0.27 11.25 0.35
N ILE A 44 0.65 10.72 -0.81
CA ILE A 44 0.66 11.49 -2.05
C ILE A 44 -0.82 11.72 -2.38
N THR A 45 -1.34 12.88 -1.97
CA THR A 45 -2.71 13.32 -2.25
C THR A 45 -2.91 13.70 -3.71
N GLU A 46 -1.88 13.57 -4.55
CA GLU A 46 -2.01 13.66 -6.00
C GLU A 46 -2.62 12.37 -6.53
N ILE A 47 -3.92 12.21 -6.26
CA ILE A 47 -4.75 11.27 -6.98
C ILE A 47 -4.84 11.85 -8.40
N VAL A 48 -4.00 11.34 -9.30
CA VAL A 48 -4.21 11.56 -10.73
C VAL A 48 -5.60 11.01 -11.04
N PRO A 49 -6.55 11.84 -11.53
CA PRO A 49 -7.89 11.35 -11.83
C PRO A 49 -7.78 10.20 -12.82
N LEU A 50 -8.33 9.03 -12.48
CA LEU A 50 -8.42 7.91 -13.41
C LEU A 50 -9.26 8.37 -14.61
N ARG A 51 -8.73 8.12 -15.79
CA ARG A 51 -9.32 8.55 -17.05
C ARG A 51 -9.95 7.36 -17.75
N SER A 52 -11.10 7.62 -18.36
CA SER A 52 -11.74 6.71 -19.31
C SER A 52 -10.84 6.52 -20.55
N GLU A 53 -11.18 5.58 -21.41
CA GLU A 53 -10.45 5.31 -22.67
C GLU A 53 -10.32 6.55 -23.56
N THR A 54 -11.29 7.46 -23.47
CA THR A 54 -11.31 8.72 -24.22
C THR A 54 -10.55 9.85 -23.53
N GLY A 55 -9.91 9.59 -22.39
CA GLY A 55 -9.12 10.56 -21.63
C GLY A 55 -9.94 11.47 -20.71
N ALA A 56 -11.26 11.31 -20.65
CA ALA A 56 -12.11 12.08 -19.74
C ALA A 56 -11.99 11.55 -18.29
N PRO A 57 -11.92 12.42 -17.28
CA PRO A 57 -11.87 12.02 -15.87
C PRO A 57 -13.15 11.27 -15.47
N ILE A 58 -12.99 10.12 -14.82
CA ILE A 58 -14.11 9.32 -14.32
C ILE A 58 -14.53 9.87 -12.95
N THR A 59 -15.77 10.34 -12.85
CA THR A 59 -16.35 10.88 -11.60
C THR A 59 -17.32 9.92 -10.92
N ASP A 60 -17.75 8.88 -11.63
CA ASP A 60 -18.61 7.81 -11.11
C ASP A 60 -17.77 6.75 -10.37
N MET A 61 -18.11 6.52 -9.10
CA MET A 61 -17.37 5.59 -8.23
C MET A 61 -17.40 4.14 -8.72
N SER A 62 -18.49 3.70 -9.32
CA SER A 62 -18.63 2.31 -9.80
C SER A 62 -17.72 2.09 -11.02
N LYS A 63 -17.70 3.07 -11.93
CA LYS A 63 -16.81 3.05 -13.11
C LYS A 63 -15.33 3.21 -12.74
N LEU A 64 -15.04 3.96 -11.68
CA LEU A 64 -13.68 4.06 -11.12
C LEU A 64 -13.20 2.69 -10.65
N LEU A 65 -14.03 1.93 -9.94
CA LEU A 65 -13.68 0.59 -9.43
C LEU A 65 -13.48 -0.41 -10.57
N GLU A 66 -14.36 -0.42 -11.57
CA GLU A 66 -14.20 -1.28 -12.76
C GLU A 66 -12.86 -1.00 -13.45
N ARG A 67 -12.55 0.27 -13.68
CA ARG A 67 -11.28 0.68 -14.30
C ARG A 67 -10.05 0.36 -13.45
N TRP A 68 -10.18 0.47 -12.14
CA TRP A 68 -9.10 0.14 -11.20
C TRP A 68 -8.70 -1.34 -11.27
N VAL A 69 -9.69 -2.22 -11.47
CA VAL A 69 -9.43 -3.64 -11.68
C VAL A 69 -8.71 -3.87 -13.01
N GLU A 70 -9.11 -3.19 -14.09
CA GLU A 70 -8.47 -3.32 -15.40
C GLU A 70 -6.99 -2.88 -15.42
N ASP A 71 -6.64 -1.81 -14.70
CA ASP A 71 -5.30 -1.22 -14.75
C ASP A 71 -4.29 -1.86 -13.79
N TYR A 72 -4.76 -2.52 -12.71
CA TYR A 72 -3.90 -2.98 -11.60
C TYR A 72 -4.01 -4.47 -11.24
N PHE A 73 -4.97 -5.22 -11.81
CA PHE A 73 -5.15 -6.66 -11.59
C PHE A 73 -5.09 -7.45 -12.91
#